data_AF-A0A933KM56-F1
#
_entry.id   AF-A0A933KM56-F1
#
_cell.length_a   1.000
_cell.length_b   1.000
_cell.length_c   1.000
_cell.angle_alpha   90.00
_cell.angle_beta   90.00
_cell.angle_gamma   90.00
#
_symmetry.space_group_name_H-M   'P 1'
#
loop_
_entity.id
_entity.type
_entity.pdbx_description
1 polymer ?
#
loop_
_entity_poly.entity_id
_entity_poly.type
_entity_poly.pdbx_seq_one_letter_code
_entity_poly.pdbx_strand_id
1 'polypeptide(L)'
;MTTDQRRTGRSSLAVRLIGGFVAVAVVAVFVLAGLTLWRTKHSVGQLAHERQQATADAIADTLSLAYQQGDSWESADAHSAIMIAIQAGAALTVVDNSGSELLLHTAMGGMPQMVTDAHGPTRSAPVIVQGEQVGSAQVTFVSGELAQAETHVRDALSGAVAIGALAAALGAALVAAPLALRIVRPLRRVTDAAQRLGEGDSTARAGEHGAPGEIGTLNRTFDAMAERLEANDIARRNLAADVAHELRTPLTLLQGGCEEIIDGITEPTMERVVQMHDDVLRLRRLVDDLGALAEADAALAGPSIAVERCD
;
A
#
# COMPACT_ATOMS: atom_id res chain seq x y z
N MET A 1 4.25 -38.69 -18.20
CA MET A 1 3.12 -37.95 -17.61
C MET A 1 3.62 -37.31 -16.31
N THR A 2 4.34 -36.20 -16.43
CA THR A 2 4.85 -35.36 -15.32
C THR A 2 5.11 -33.97 -15.91
N THR A 3 4.04 -33.24 -16.18
CA THR A 3 4.10 -31.85 -16.64
C THR A 3 3.94 -30.92 -15.45
N ASP A 4 4.99 -30.14 -15.22
CA ASP A 4 4.97 -28.72 -14.90
C ASP A 4 4.14 -28.26 -13.68
N GLN A 5 4.83 -28.12 -12.54
CA GLN A 5 4.24 -27.56 -11.31
C GLN A 5 5.09 -26.44 -10.65
N ARG A 6 6.04 -25.81 -11.36
CA ARG A 6 7.05 -24.92 -10.72
C ARG A 6 7.10 -23.45 -11.18
N ARG A 7 6.02 -22.87 -11.73
CA ARG A 7 6.02 -21.44 -12.17
C ARG A 7 5.17 -20.45 -11.35
N THR A 8 4.52 -20.83 -10.25
CA THR A 8 3.55 -19.95 -9.55
C THR A 8 4.11 -19.10 -8.40
N GLY A 9 5.37 -19.23 -8.00
CA GLY A 9 5.89 -18.58 -6.78
C GLY A 9 6.34 -17.11 -6.90
N ARG A 10 7.10 -16.76 -7.95
CA ARG A 10 7.80 -15.44 -8.05
C ARG A 10 6.93 -14.29 -8.53
N SER A 11 5.72 -14.58 -9.05
CA SER A 11 4.74 -13.56 -9.42
C SER A 11 4.13 -12.85 -8.20
N SER A 12 4.21 -13.46 -7.01
CA SER A 12 3.52 -13.00 -5.81
C SER A 12 4.12 -11.76 -5.14
N LEU A 13 5.45 -11.63 -5.07
CA LEU A 13 6.09 -10.63 -4.21
C LEU A 13 5.93 -9.19 -4.71
N ALA A 14 6.13 -8.97 -6.01
CA ALA A 14 5.94 -7.64 -6.58
C ALA A 14 4.46 -7.25 -6.66
N VAL A 15 3.57 -8.22 -6.94
CA VAL A 15 2.11 -8.00 -6.84
C VAL A 15 1.70 -7.67 -5.41
N ARG A 16 2.35 -8.29 -4.40
CA ARG A 16 2.14 -7.98 -2.98
C ARG A 16 2.65 -6.59 -2.61
N LEU A 17 3.80 -6.14 -3.10
CA LEU A 17 4.31 -4.79 -2.84
C LEU A 17 3.43 -3.71 -3.48
N ILE A 18 3.00 -3.92 -4.72
CA ILE A 18 2.09 -3.01 -5.44
C ILE A 18 0.73 -3.00 -4.75
N GLY A 19 0.19 -4.18 -4.44
CA GLY A 19 -1.04 -4.34 -3.69
C GLY A 19 -0.93 -3.67 -2.32
N GLY A 20 0.22 -3.77 -1.66
CA GLY A 20 0.51 -3.11 -0.38
C GLY A 20 0.50 -1.59 -0.49
N PHE A 21 1.18 -1.01 -1.48
CA PHE A 21 1.23 0.45 -1.64
C PHE A 21 -0.15 1.04 -2.01
N VAL A 22 -0.87 0.37 -2.92
CA VAL A 22 -2.25 0.73 -3.26
C VAL A 22 -3.15 0.57 -2.04
N ALA A 23 -3.01 -0.54 -1.29
CA ALA A 23 -3.79 -0.76 -0.07
C ALA A 23 -3.53 0.31 0.98
N VAL A 24 -2.29 0.73 1.21
CA VAL A 24 -1.96 1.80 2.18
C VAL A 24 -2.59 3.12 1.75
N ALA A 25 -2.48 3.50 0.48
CA ALA A 25 -3.10 4.73 -0.02
C ALA A 25 -4.63 4.71 0.11
N VAL A 26 -5.25 3.58 -0.22
CA VAL A 26 -6.70 3.38 -0.11
C VAL A 26 -7.14 3.38 1.35
N VAL A 27 -6.43 2.66 2.23
CA VAL A 27 -6.70 2.62 3.67
C VAL A 27 -6.56 4.01 4.29
N ALA A 28 -5.54 4.80 3.92
CA ALA A 28 -5.38 6.15 4.42
C ALA A 28 -6.59 7.05 4.06
N VAL A 29 -7.09 6.93 2.82
CA VAL A 29 -8.29 7.66 2.37
C VAL A 29 -9.53 7.21 3.15
N PHE A 30 -9.74 5.90 3.33
CA PHE A 30 -10.87 5.38 4.10
C PHE A 30 -10.79 5.71 5.58
N VAL A 31 -9.59 5.71 6.18
CA VAL A 31 -9.37 6.12 7.57
C VAL A 31 -9.69 7.60 7.72
N LEU A 32 -9.21 8.46 6.82
CA LEU A 32 -9.48 9.89 6.87
C LEU A 32 -10.99 10.18 6.71
N ALA A 33 -11.65 9.50 5.76
CA ALA A 33 -13.08 9.60 5.56
C ALA A 33 -13.87 9.11 6.78
N GLY A 34 -13.52 7.93 7.31
CA GLY A 34 -14.12 7.36 8.51
C GLY A 34 -13.94 8.25 9.74
N LEU A 35 -12.77 8.86 9.90
CA LEU A 35 -12.47 9.77 11.01
C LEU A 35 -13.25 11.08 10.87
N THR A 36 -13.44 11.57 9.64
CA THR A 36 -14.30 12.72 9.35
C THR A 36 -15.75 12.41 9.67
N LEU A 37 -16.27 11.26 9.23
CA LEU A 37 -17.63 10.79 9.53
C LEU A 37 -17.84 10.58 11.03
N TRP A 38 -16.86 10.00 11.72
CA TRP A 38 -16.89 9.78 13.17
C TRP A 38 -16.92 11.10 13.94
N ARG A 39 -16.03 12.05 13.59
CA ARG A 39 -16.06 13.41 14.16
C ARG A 39 -17.40 14.08 13.94
N THR A 40 -17.89 14.05 12.71
CA THR A 40 -19.19 14.65 12.38
C THR A 40 -20.31 14.00 13.19
N LYS A 41 -20.29 12.67 13.40
CA LYS A 41 -21.29 11.94 14.18
C LYS A 41 -21.25 12.27 15.68
N HIS A 42 -20.06 12.41 16.25
CA HIS A 42 -19.88 12.52 17.71
C HIS A 42 -20.00 13.97 18.22
N SER A 43 -19.64 14.98 17.41
CA SER A 43 -19.52 16.37 17.88
C SER A 43 -20.86 17.10 18.11
N VAL A 44 -21.96 16.66 17.47
CA VAL A 44 -23.22 17.42 17.46
C VAL A 44 -24.11 17.10 18.67
N GLY A 45 -24.08 15.85 19.16
CA GLY A 45 -24.92 15.44 20.30
C GLY A 45 -24.50 16.10 21.61
N GLN A 46 -23.20 16.25 21.85
CA GLN A 46 -22.69 16.88 23.08
C GLN A 46 -22.97 18.38 23.11
N LEU A 47 -22.73 19.11 22.02
CA LEU A 47 -23.00 20.55 21.97
C LEU A 47 -24.50 20.88 22.10
N ALA A 48 -25.38 20.06 21.52
CA ALA A 48 -26.82 20.23 21.66
C ALA A 48 -27.28 19.97 23.10
N HIS A 49 -26.75 18.93 23.75
CA HIS A 49 -27.08 18.63 25.15
C HIS A 49 -26.58 19.70 26.13
N GLU A 50 -25.33 20.16 25.96
CA GLU A 50 -24.76 21.22 26.79
C GLU A 50 -25.54 22.53 26.65
N ARG A 51 -25.92 22.93 25.42
CA ARG A 51 -26.73 24.13 25.21
C ARG A 51 -28.16 24.01 25.77
N GLN A 52 -28.80 22.87 25.59
CA GLN A 52 -30.14 22.63 26.11
C GLN A 52 -30.17 22.64 27.64
N GLN A 53 -29.18 22.01 28.30
CA GLN A 53 -29.08 22.02 29.75
C GLN A 53 -28.80 23.43 30.29
N ALA A 54 -27.85 24.17 29.70
CA ALA A 54 -27.55 25.54 30.12
C ALA A 54 -28.76 26.49 30.00
N THR A 55 -29.64 26.25 29.01
CA THR A 55 -30.89 27.00 28.86
C THR A 55 -31.90 26.62 29.94
N ALA A 56 -32.01 25.33 30.28
CA ALA A 56 -32.87 24.87 31.37
C ALA A 56 -32.40 25.43 32.73
N ASP A 57 -31.08 25.47 32.96
CA ASP A 57 -30.48 26.04 34.16
C ASP A 57 -30.79 27.55 34.26
N ALA A 58 -30.62 28.31 33.18
CA ALA A 58 -30.97 29.74 33.14
C ALA A 58 -32.46 30.02 33.39
N ILE A 59 -33.34 29.15 32.91
CA ILE A 59 -34.78 29.21 33.18
C ILE A 59 -35.06 28.92 34.66
N ALA A 60 -34.42 27.91 35.24
CA ALA A 60 -34.57 27.57 36.66
C ALA A 60 -34.06 28.70 37.58
N ASP A 61 -32.96 29.35 37.24
CA ASP A 61 -32.45 30.54 37.95
C ASP A 61 -33.46 31.69 37.91
N THR A 62 -34.07 31.91 36.74
CA THR A 62 -35.11 32.95 36.56
C THR A 62 -36.36 32.64 37.37
N LEU A 63 -36.80 31.38 37.40
CA LEU A 63 -37.92 30.93 38.24
C LEU A 63 -37.61 31.04 39.73
N SER A 64 -36.36 30.81 40.14
CA SER A 64 -35.94 30.97 41.52
C SER A 64 -36.08 32.42 41.98
N LEU A 65 -35.79 33.40 41.10
CA LEU A 65 -36.00 34.82 41.36
C LEU A 65 -37.49 35.18 41.42
N ALA A 66 -38.31 34.63 40.51
CA ALA A 66 -39.76 34.86 40.50
C ALA A 66 -40.44 34.32 41.77
N TYR A 67 -40.03 33.13 42.22
CA TYR A 67 -40.53 32.52 43.46
C TYR A 67 -40.17 33.36 44.70
N GLN A 68 -38.94 33.88 44.77
CA GLN A 68 -38.51 34.75 45.87
C GLN A 68 -39.29 36.07 45.96
N GLN A 69 -39.80 36.58 44.83
CA GLN A 69 -40.60 37.82 44.83
C GLN A 69 -42.07 37.58 45.18
N GLY A 70 -42.60 36.41 44.83
CA GLY A 70 -44.00 36.05 45.06
C GLY A 70 -44.26 35.36 46.40
N ASP A 71 -43.26 34.79 47.07
CA ASP A 71 -43.36 33.88 48.24
C ASP A 71 -44.07 32.53 47.98
N SER A 72 -44.75 32.36 46.84
CA SER A 72 -45.41 31.11 46.46
C SER A 72 -45.48 30.94 44.93
N TRP A 73 -45.71 29.72 44.45
CA TRP A 73 -45.91 29.46 43.02
C TRP A 73 -47.18 30.12 42.44
N GLU A 74 -48.19 30.41 43.27
CA GLU A 74 -49.44 31.06 42.82
C GLU A 74 -49.24 32.55 42.52
N SER A 75 -48.27 33.18 43.18
CA SER A 75 -47.95 34.60 43.09
C SER A 75 -46.64 34.89 42.33
N ALA A 76 -45.89 33.86 41.96
CA ALA A 76 -44.66 33.99 41.20
C ALA A 76 -44.93 34.38 39.73
N ASP A 77 -44.33 35.47 39.28
CA ASP A 77 -44.40 35.89 37.87
C ASP A 77 -43.33 35.16 37.03
N ALA A 78 -43.74 34.08 36.36
CA ALA A 78 -42.86 33.34 35.46
C ALA A 78 -42.79 33.89 34.03
N HIS A 79 -43.29 35.10 33.77
CA HIS A 79 -43.29 35.67 32.43
C HIS A 79 -41.90 35.67 31.79
N SER A 80 -40.87 36.10 32.52
CA SER A 80 -39.49 36.13 32.01
C SER A 80 -38.96 34.73 31.69
N ALA A 81 -39.25 33.74 32.54
CA ALA A 81 -38.85 32.34 32.32
C ALA A 81 -39.53 31.73 31.09
N ILE A 82 -40.82 32.02 30.90
CA ILE A 82 -41.60 31.58 29.73
C ILE A 82 -41.06 32.23 28.45
N MET A 83 -40.71 33.52 28.48
CA MET A 83 -40.15 34.20 27.30
C MET A 83 -38.78 33.63 26.89
N ILE A 84 -37.93 33.27 27.84
CA ILE A 84 -36.65 32.59 27.58
C ILE A 84 -36.90 31.22 26.95
N ALA A 85 -37.86 30.45 27.46
CA ALA A 85 -38.24 29.16 26.89
C ALA A 85 -38.75 29.29 25.45
N ILE A 86 -39.66 30.24 25.18
CA ILE A 86 -40.20 30.51 23.84
C ILE A 86 -39.08 30.93 22.88
N GLN A 87 -38.18 31.82 23.29
CA GLN A 87 -37.05 32.26 22.46
C GLN A 87 -36.08 31.11 22.14
N ALA A 88 -35.93 30.17 23.06
CA ALA A 88 -35.15 28.94 22.87
C ALA A 88 -35.90 27.85 22.07
N GLY A 89 -37.15 28.10 21.66
CA GLY A 89 -37.99 27.13 20.96
C GLY A 89 -38.40 25.96 21.85
N ALA A 90 -38.67 26.21 23.13
CA ALA A 90 -39.04 25.21 24.12
C ALA A 90 -40.33 25.57 24.86
N ALA A 91 -41.03 24.53 25.31
CA ALA A 91 -42.11 24.64 26.27
C ALA A 91 -41.55 24.51 27.69
N LEU A 92 -42.10 25.29 28.62
CA LEU A 92 -41.76 25.24 30.04
C LEU A 92 -42.94 24.73 30.84
N THR A 93 -42.70 23.68 31.62
CA THR A 93 -43.61 23.17 32.63
C THR A 93 -42.87 23.16 33.96
N VAL A 94 -43.48 23.73 35.01
CA VAL A 94 -42.90 23.68 36.34
C VAL A 94 -43.57 22.56 37.11
N VAL A 95 -42.77 21.77 37.81
CA VAL A 95 -43.24 20.64 38.58
C VAL A 95 -42.79 20.81 40.02
N ASP A 96 -43.70 20.59 40.96
CA ASP A 96 -43.39 20.65 42.39
C ASP A 96 -42.51 19.45 42.83
N ASN A 97 -42.15 19.41 44.11
CA ASN A 97 -41.39 18.30 44.69
C ASN A 97 -42.18 16.97 44.77
N SER A 98 -43.50 17.00 44.58
CA SER A 98 -44.36 15.82 44.55
C SER A 98 -44.50 15.22 43.15
N GLY A 99 -44.00 15.90 42.12
CA GLY A 99 -44.14 15.50 40.72
C GLY A 99 -45.43 16.03 40.06
N SER A 100 -46.17 16.91 40.73
CA SER A 100 -47.40 17.53 40.23
C SER A 100 -47.06 18.76 39.38
N GLU A 101 -47.66 18.86 38.20
CA GLU A 101 -47.53 20.03 37.34
C GLU A 101 -48.20 21.25 37.98
N LEU A 102 -47.42 22.31 38.16
CA LEU A 102 -47.88 23.58 38.66
C LEU A 102 -48.34 24.43 37.47
N LEU A 103 -49.61 24.86 37.49
CA LEU A 103 -50.14 25.83 36.53
C LEU A 103 -49.65 27.23 36.94
N LEU A 104 -48.64 27.75 36.26
CA LEU A 104 -48.17 29.11 36.51
C LEU A 104 -49.13 30.13 35.90
N HIS A 105 -49.49 31.14 36.68
CA HIS A 105 -50.30 32.27 36.23
C HIS A 105 -49.45 33.18 35.34
N THR A 106 -49.56 33.03 34.03
CA THR A 106 -49.07 34.04 33.09
C THR A 106 -50.12 35.14 32.99
N ALA A 107 -49.75 36.40 33.20
CA ALA A 107 -50.64 37.56 33.09
C ALA A 107 -51.20 37.83 31.67
N MET A 108 -51.09 36.87 30.75
CA MET A 108 -51.54 36.94 29.36
C MET A 108 -52.68 35.95 29.14
N GLY A 109 -53.88 36.46 28.89
CA GLY A 109 -55.01 35.67 28.41
C GLY A 109 -54.70 35.09 27.03
N GLY A 110 -54.24 33.84 27.00
CA GLY A 110 -53.93 33.08 25.79
C GLY A 110 -52.46 32.73 25.68
N MET A 111 -52.07 31.56 26.18
CA MET A 111 -50.79 30.94 25.84
C MET A 111 -50.76 30.69 24.32
N PRO A 112 -49.66 30.98 23.61
CA PRO A 112 -49.51 30.61 22.21
C PRO A 112 -49.59 29.08 22.05
N GLN A 113 -50.37 28.61 21.08
CA GLN A 113 -50.59 27.19 20.78
C GLN A 113 -49.31 26.38 20.51
N MET A 114 -48.16 27.04 20.27
CA MET A 114 -46.83 26.41 20.15
C MET A 114 -46.34 25.70 21.43
N VAL A 115 -46.82 26.08 22.61
CA VAL A 115 -46.31 25.56 23.89
C VAL A 115 -46.86 24.17 24.22
N THR A 116 -48.00 23.76 23.65
CA THR A 116 -48.65 22.47 23.95
C THR A 116 -48.20 21.31 23.07
N ASP A 117 -47.49 21.58 21.97
CA ASP A 117 -47.10 20.58 20.96
C ASP A 117 -45.58 20.30 20.96
N ALA A 118 -44.86 20.63 22.03
CA ALA A 118 -43.44 20.31 22.16
C ALA A 118 -43.25 18.80 22.46
N HIS A 119 -42.70 18.04 21.52
CA HIS A 119 -42.51 16.58 21.62
C HIS A 119 -41.03 16.14 21.61
N GLY A 120 -40.09 17.07 21.82
CA GLY A 120 -38.66 16.78 21.75
C GLY A 120 -38.04 16.39 23.11
N PRO A 121 -36.70 16.41 23.21
CA PRO A 121 -36.01 16.06 24.45
C PRO A 121 -36.38 17.03 25.58
N THR A 122 -36.71 16.49 26.74
CA THR A 122 -36.99 17.28 27.95
C THR A 122 -35.75 17.36 28.83
N ARG A 123 -35.38 18.57 29.25
CA ARG A 123 -34.34 18.82 30.25
C ARG A 123 -34.97 19.31 31.53
N SER A 124 -34.46 18.81 32.65
CA SER A 124 -34.91 19.22 33.97
C SER A 124 -33.79 19.98 34.66
N ALA A 125 -34.11 21.12 35.25
CA ALA A 125 -33.21 21.88 36.09
C ALA A 125 -33.92 22.16 37.45
N PRO A 126 -33.25 21.94 38.58
CA PRO A 126 -33.85 22.18 39.89
C PRO A 126 -34.00 23.68 40.15
N VAL A 127 -35.16 24.09 40.65
CA VAL A 127 -35.38 25.48 41.11
C VAL A 127 -35.01 25.53 42.59
N ILE A 128 -33.95 26.28 42.91
CA ILE A 128 -33.37 26.32 44.26
C ILE A 128 -33.52 27.72 44.83
N VAL A 129 -34.19 27.84 45.98
CA VAL A 129 -34.39 29.10 46.69
C VAL A 129 -33.81 28.95 48.09
N GLN A 130 -32.88 29.83 48.47
CA GLN A 130 -32.19 29.78 49.77
C GLN A 130 -31.53 28.42 50.10
N GLY A 131 -31.15 27.64 49.09
CA GLY A 131 -30.52 26.32 49.25
C GLY A 131 -31.50 25.14 49.36
N GLU A 132 -32.81 25.41 49.33
CA GLU A 132 -33.86 24.38 49.29
C GLU A 132 -34.45 24.27 47.88
N GLN A 133 -34.65 23.04 47.40
CA GLN A 133 -35.31 22.80 46.13
C GLN A 133 -36.83 23.00 46.31
N VAL A 134 -37.40 23.99 45.64
CA VAL A 134 -38.84 24.32 45.70
C VAL A 134 -39.64 23.75 44.53
N GLY A 135 -38.95 23.20 43.53
CA GLY A 135 -39.52 22.53 42.38
C GLY A 135 -38.47 22.21 41.31
N SER A 136 -38.93 21.88 40.12
CA SER A 136 -38.08 21.66 38.94
C SER A 136 -38.68 22.31 37.70
N ALA A 137 -37.83 22.94 36.90
CA ALA A 137 -38.17 23.45 35.58
C ALA A 137 -37.99 22.31 34.58
N GLN A 138 -39.08 21.83 33.98
CA GLN A 138 -39.04 20.90 32.86
C GLN A 138 -39.18 21.69 31.55
N VAL A 139 -38.12 21.66 30.75
CA VAL A 139 -38.02 22.38 29.48
C VAL A 139 -38.04 21.37 28.35
N THR A 140 -39.15 21.32 27.62
CA THR A 140 -39.34 20.42 26.48
C THR A 140 -39.05 21.18 25.20
N PHE A 141 -37.92 20.87 24.56
CA PHE A 141 -37.53 21.55 23.33
C PHE A 141 -38.39 21.06 22.16
N VAL A 142 -38.88 21.98 21.32
CA VAL A 142 -39.60 21.61 20.11
C VAL A 142 -38.59 20.98 19.15
N SER A 143 -38.74 19.68 18.86
CA SER A 143 -38.01 19.01 17.78
C SER A 143 -38.57 19.46 16.43
N GLY A 144 -38.38 20.74 16.10
CA GLY A 144 -38.88 21.34 14.86
C GLY A 144 -38.02 20.98 13.65
N GLU A 145 -38.52 21.35 12.46
CA GLU A 145 -37.89 21.19 11.14
C GLU A 145 -36.41 21.60 11.07
N LEU A 146 -35.90 22.42 12.00
CA LEU A 146 -34.47 22.72 12.13
C LEU A 146 -33.61 21.49 12.45
N ALA A 147 -34.08 20.57 13.32
CA ALA A 147 -33.37 19.33 13.62
C ALA A 147 -33.36 18.38 12.42
N GLN A 148 -34.44 18.39 11.62
CA GLN A 148 -34.53 17.60 10.38
C GLN A 148 -33.76 18.24 9.20
N ALA A 149 -33.66 19.56 9.16
CA ALA A 149 -32.81 20.27 8.19
C ALA A 149 -31.32 20.04 8.49
N GLU A 150 -30.94 20.00 9.78
CA GLU A 150 -29.58 19.67 10.20
C GLU A 150 -29.22 18.22 9.87
N THR A 151 -30.15 17.26 10.00
CA THR A 151 -29.89 15.87 9.58
C THR A 151 -29.76 15.72 8.07
N HIS A 152 -30.57 16.41 7.26
CA HIS A 152 -30.45 16.35 5.79
C HIS A 152 -29.14 16.95 5.28
N VAL A 153 -28.69 18.09 5.82
CA VAL A 153 -27.39 18.68 5.46
C VAL A 153 -26.24 17.73 5.85
N ARG A 154 -26.34 17.05 6.98
CA ARG A 154 -25.34 16.10 7.49
C ARG A 154 -25.28 14.80 6.68
N ASP A 155 -26.44 14.27 6.31
CA ASP A 155 -26.53 13.08 5.44
C ASP A 155 -25.98 13.40 4.04
N ALA A 156 -26.30 14.59 3.51
CA ALA A 156 -25.71 15.08 2.27
C ALA A 156 -24.17 15.25 2.37
N LEU A 157 -23.66 15.85 3.45
CA LEU A 157 -22.20 15.99 3.65
C LEU A 157 -21.50 14.64 3.81
N SER A 158 -22.08 13.71 4.57
CA SER A 158 -21.51 12.39 4.80
C SER A 158 -21.48 11.53 3.53
N GLY A 159 -22.56 11.59 2.73
CA GLY A 159 -22.61 10.98 1.41
C GLY A 159 -21.57 11.55 0.46
N ALA A 160 -21.39 12.88 0.45
CA ALA A 160 -20.36 13.54 -0.36
C ALA A 160 -18.94 13.12 0.04
N VAL A 161 -18.66 13.00 1.35
CA VAL A 161 -17.36 12.50 1.84
C VAL A 161 -17.13 11.04 1.44
N ALA A 162 -18.15 10.18 1.54
CA ALA A 162 -18.04 8.78 1.15
C ALA A 162 -17.76 8.61 -0.35
N ILE A 163 -18.48 9.36 -1.20
CA ILE A 163 -18.26 9.36 -2.66
C ILE A 163 -16.88 9.91 -3.00
N GLY A 164 -16.46 11.02 -2.36
CA GLY A 164 -15.13 11.59 -2.54
C GLY A 164 -14.01 10.63 -2.16
N ALA A 165 -14.17 9.89 -1.05
CA ALA A 165 -13.23 8.87 -0.61
C ALA A 165 -13.13 7.71 -1.61
N LEU A 166 -14.27 7.22 -2.11
CA LEU A 166 -14.29 6.17 -3.13
C LEU A 166 -13.63 6.64 -4.43
N ALA A 167 -13.94 7.86 -4.89
CA ALA A 167 -13.34 8.44 -6.08
C ALA A 167 -11.82 8.62 -5.94
N ALA A 168 -11.35 9.09 -4.78
CA ALA A 168 -9.93 9.22 -4.49
C ALA A 168 -9.22 7.86 -4.44
N ALA A 169 -9.84 6.84 -3.81
CA ALA A 169 -9.30 5.48 -3.77
C ALA A 169 -9.20 4.86 -5.19
N LEU A 170 -10.24 5.02 -6.01
CA LEU A 170 -10.24 4.58 -7.40
C LEU A 170 -9.19 5.33 -8.22
N GLY A 171 -9.08 6.65 -8.06
CA GLY A 171 -8.06 7.47 -8.72
C GLY A 171 -6.63 7.05 -8.34
N ALA A 172 -6.38 6.80 -7.06
CA ALA A 172 -5.10 6.32 -6.57
C ALA A 172 -4.74 4.95 -7.18
N ALA A 173 -5.70 4.00 -7.21
CA ALA A 173 -5.49 2.69 -7.83
C ALA A 173 -5.23 2.79 -9.33
N LEU A 174 -5.96 3.66 -10.03
CA LEU A 174 -5.83 3.89 -11.48
C LEU A 174 -4.44 4.43 -11.86
N VAL A 175 -3.83 5.26 -11.00
CA VAL A 175 -2.49 5.82 -11.23
C VAL A 175 -1.38 4.87 -10.76
N ALA A 176 -1.53 4.29 -9.56
CA ALA A 176 -0.50 3.47 -8.95
C ALA A 176 -0.31 2.13 -9.67
N ALA A 177 -1.39 1.46 -10.09
CA ALA A 177 -1.32 0.16 -10.76
C ALA A 177 -0.48 0.16 -12.06
N PRO A 178 -0.70 1.06 -13.03
CA PRO A 178 0.11 1.09 -14.26
C PRO A 178 1.56 1.49 -13.99
N LEU A 179 1.82 2.42 -13.06
CA LEU A 179 3.18 2.82 -12.70
C LEU A 179 3.97 1.65 -12.11
N ALA A 180 3.33 0.93 -11.20
CA ALA A 180 3.83 -0.30 -10.64
C ALA A 180 4.17 -1.37 -11.70
N LEU A 181 3.25 -1.58 -12.66
CA LEU A 181 3.47 -2.52 -13.75
C LEU A 181 4.61 -2.09 -14.69
N ARG A 182 4.81 -0.78 -14.90
CA ARG A 182 5.92 -0.23 -15.70
C ARG A 182 7.29 -0.48 -15.07
N ILE A 183 7.39 -0.61 -13.75
CA ILE A 183 8.67 -0.84 -13.06
C ILE A 183 8.93 -2.33 -12.84
N VAL A 184 7.92 -3.06 -12.35
CA VAL A 184 8.07 -4.46 -11.95
C VAL A 184 8.22 -5.41 -13.14
N ARG A 185 7.49 -5.18 -14.23
CA ARG A 185 7.52 -6.09 -15.39
C ARG A 185 8.91 -6.15 -16.03
N PRO A 186 9.60 -5.02 -16.33
CA PRO A 186 10.95 -5.07 -16.88
C PRO A 186 11.97 -5.73 -15.96
N LEU A 187 11.94 -5.43 -14.65
CA LEU A 187 12.85 -6.05 -13.68
C LEU A 187 12.73 -7.57 -13.64
N ARG A 188 11.49 -8.09 -13.73
CA ARG A 188 11.27 -9.53 -13.84
C ARG A 188 11.83 -10.14 -15.10
N ARG A 189 11.76 -9.44 -16.23
CA ARG A 189 12.34 -9.93 -17.49
C ARG A 189 13.85 -10.01 -17.43
N VAL A 190 14.52 -8.98 -16.90
CA VAL A 190 15.98 -9.03 -16.69
C VAL A 190 16.34 -10.20 -15.77
N THR A 191 15.57 -10.40 -14.69
CA THR A 191 15.79 -11.52 -13.76
C THR A 191 15.62 -12.89 -14.44
N ASP A 192 14.58 -13.05 -15.26
CA ASP A 192 14.33 -14.29 -16.01
C ASP A 192 15.41 -14.55 -17.07
N ALA A 193 15.82 -13.50 -17.79
CA ALA A 193 16.90 -13.57 -18.76
C ALA A 193 18.25 -13.92 -18.10
N ALA A 194 18.55 -13.32 -16.95
CA ALA A 194 19.74 -13.63 -16.17
C ALA A 194 19.74 -15.08 -15.67
N GLN A 195 18.58 -15.58 -15.23
CA GLN A 195 18.45 -16.96 -14.79
C GLN A 195 18.66 -17.94 -15.95
N ARG A 196 18.03 -17.69 -17.11
CA ARG A 196 18.25 -18.49 -18.33
C ARG A 196 19.71 -18.48 -18.78
N LEU A 197 20.34 -17.31 -18.74
CA LEU A 197 21.77 -17.16 -19.06
C LEU A 197 22.63 -18.01 -18.11
N GLY A 198 22.33 -17.99 -16.81
CA GLY A 198 23.00 -18.85 -15.81
C GLY A 198 22.71 -20.35 -15.95
N GLU A 199 21.58 -20.71 -16.55
CA GLU A 199 21.23 -22.10 -16.90
C GLU A 199 21.88 -22.57 -18.21
N GLY A 200 22.67 -21.71 -18.88
CA GLY A 200 23.46 -22.04 -20.07
C GLY A 200 22.86 -21.56 -21.40
N ASP A 201 21.75 -20.83 -21.37
CA ASP A 201 21.17 -20.21 -22.57
C ASP A 201 21.87 -18.88 -22.89
N SER A 202 22.98 -18.95 -23.64
CA SER A 202 23.78 -17.78 -24.07
C SER A 202 23.00 -16.79 -24.94
N THR A 203 21.86 -17.19 -25.50
CA THR A 203 21.00 -16.35 -26.36
C THR A 203 19.98 -15.53 -25.57
N ALA A 204 19.88 -15.73 -24.25
CA ALA A 204 18.92 -15.02 -23.41
C ALA A 204 19.17 -13.51 -23.42
N ARG A 205 18.09 -12.73 -23.57
CA ARG A 205 18.08 -11.26 -23.59
C ARG A 205 16.92 -10.70 -22.78
N ALA A 206 17.11 -9.53 -22.17
CA ALA A 206 16.10 -8.79 -21.43
C ALA A 206 15.09 -8.09 -22.35
N GLY A 207 15.56 -7.54 -23.49
CA GLY A 207 14.74 -6.83 -24.47
C GLY A 207 14.17 -5.49 -23.98
N GLU A 208 13.14 -4.95 -24.65
CA GLU A 208 12.49 -3.68 -24.29
C GLU A 208 13.46 -2.49 -24.11
N HIS A 209 14.35 -2.24 -25.09
CA HIS A 209 15.33 -1.15 -25.01
C HIS A 209 14.70 0.26 -24.99
N GLY A 210 13.43 0.38 -25.34
CA GLY A 210 12.62 1.61 -25.27
C GLY A 210 12.02 1.88 -23.88
N ALA A 211 12.33 1.07 -22.87
CA ALA A 211 11.91 1.35 -21.50
C ALA A 211 12.53 2.69 -21.02
N PRO A 212 11.77 3.55 -20.32
CA PRO A 212 12.25 4.87 -19.93
C PRO A 212 13.29 4.80 -18.81
N GLY A 213 14.19 5.79 -18.81
CA GLY A 213 15.15 6.03 -17.72
C GLY A 213 16.13 4.88 -17.47
N GLU A 214 16.37 4.62 -16.19
CA GLU A 214 17.32 3.67 -15.65
C GLU A 214 17.00 2.23 -16.05
N ILE A 215 15.72 1.90 -16.25
CA ILE A 215 15.28 0.56 -16.66
C ILE A 215 15.76 0.25 -18.08
N GLY A 216 15.62 1.18 -19.02
CA GLY A 216 16.12 0.99 -20.38
C GLY A 216 17.64 0.84 -20.41
N THR A 217 18.35 1.59 -19.57
CA THR A 217 19.80 1.46 -19.41
C THR A 217 20.18 0.09 -18.86
N LEU A 218 19.51 -0.40 -17.81
CA LEU A 218 19.73 -1.74 -17.27
C LEU A 218 19.55 -2.82 -18.34
N ASN A 219 18.47 -2.77 -19.12
CA ASN A 219 18.22 -3.76 -20.18
C ASN A 219 19.32 -3.76 -21.24
N ARG A 220 19.75 -2.58 -21.70
CA ARG A 220 20.86 -2.46 -22.68
C ARG A 220 22.18 -2.97 -22.11
N THR A 221 22.50 -2.63 -20.87
CA THR A 221 23.73 -3.09 -20.21
C THR A 221 23.73 -4.61 -20.02
N PHE A 222 22.60 -5.20 -19.61
CA PHE A 222 22.46 -6.64 -19.49
C PHE A 222 22.63 -7.34 -20.86
N ASP A 223 21.95 -6.86 -21.90
CA ASP A 223 22.02 -7.46 -23.23
C ASP A 223 23.44 -7.37 -23.82
N ALA A 224 24.14 -6.24 -23.62
CA ALA A 224 25.53 -6.08 -24.02
C ALA A 224 26.49 -7.03 -23.27
N MET A 225 26.22 -7.31 -21.99
CA MET A 225 26.96 -8.32 -21.23
C MET A 225 26.70 -9.72 -21.78
N ALA A 226 25.44 -10.07 -22.05
CA ALA A 226 25.05 -11.36 -22.59
C ALA A 226 25.66 -11.61 -23.98
N GLU A 227 25.71 -10.57 -24.83
CA GLU A 227 26.36 -10.63 -26.14
C GLU A 227 27.87 -10.89 -26.04
N ARG A 228 28.57 -10.24 -25.09
CA ARG A 228 30.00 -10.50 -24.85
C ARG A 228 30.25 -11.91 -24.36
N LEU A 229 29.38 -12.44 -23.49
CA LEU A 229 29.49 -13.80 -22.99
C LEU A 229 29.29 -14.82 -24.11
N GLU A 230 28.26 -14.63 -24.94
CA GLU A 230 28.00 -15.47 -26.11
C GLU A 230 29.18 -15.47 -27.10
N ALA A 231 29.74 -14.30 -27.39
CA ALA A 231 30.91 -14.18 -28.24
C ALA A 231 32.13 -14.92 -27.65
N ASN A 232 32.34 -14.86 -26.34
CA ASN A 232 33.43 -15.58 -25.68
C ASN A 232 33.24 -17.11 -25.76
N ASP A 233 32.02 -17.59 -25.53
CA ASP A 233 31.68 -19.01 -25.64
C ASP A 233 31.90 -19.55 -27.07
N ILE A 234 31.50 -18.78 -28.09
CA ILE A 234 31.73 -19.12 -29.49
C ILE A 234 33.24 -19.17 -29.78
N ALA A 235 34.00 -18.16 -29.35
CA ALA A 235 35.44 -18.11 -29.53
C ALA A 235 36.15 -19.31 -28.88
N ARG A 236 35.77 -19.68 -27.65
CA ARG A 236 36.30 -20.86 -26.94
C ARG A 236 36.03 -22.16 -27.71
N ARG A 237 34.81 -22.33 -28.24
CA ARG A 237 34.45 -23.54 -29.02
C ARG A 237 35.23 -23.63 -30.33
N ASN A 238 35.39 -22.51 -31.02
CA ASN A 238 36.17 -22.46 -32.26
C ASN A 238 37.64 -22.79 -32.00
N LEU A 239 38.24 -22.17 -30.97
CA LEU A 239 39.62 -22.45 -30.58
C LEU A 239 39.81 -23.93 -30.23
N ALA A 240 38.90 -24.53 -29.46
CA ALA A 240 38.97 -25.95 -29.15
C ALA A 240 38.89 -26.85 -30.41
N ALA A 241 38.06 -26.48 -31.38
CA ALA A 241 37.95 -27.19 -32.65
C ALA A 241 39.24 -27.06 -33.50
N ASP A 242 39.79 -25.86 -33.60
CA ASP A 242 41.01 -25.57 -34.34
C ASP A 242 42.21 -26.32 -33.74
N VAL A 243 42.35 -26.28 -32.41
CA VAL A 243 43.38 -27.04 -31.68
C VAL A 243 43.24 -28.54 -31.91
N ALA A 244 42.03 -29.09 -31.81
CA ALA A 244 41.80 -30.50 -32.07
C ALA A 244 42.17 -30.91 -33.51
N HIS A 245 41.96 -30.01 -34.48
CA HIS A 245 42.34 -30.24 -35.88
C HIS A 245 43.86 -30.24 -36.06
N GLU A 246 44.55 -29.22 -35.54
CA GLU A 246 46.01 -29.07 -35.65
C GLU A 246 46.78 -30.19 -34.94
N LEU A 247 46.24 -30.76 -33.85
CA LEU A 247 46.85 -31.90 -33.17
C LEU A 247 46.59 -33.24 -33.88
N ARG A 248 45.44 -33.41 -34.54
CA ARG A 248 45.08 -34.68 -35.21
C ARG A 248 46.05 -35.04 -36.33
N THR A 249 46.43 -34.07 -37.15
CA THR A 249 47.32 -34.29 -38.30
C THR A 249 48.69 -34.88 -37.90
N PRO A 250 49.50 -34.26 -37.03
CA PRO A 250 50.79 -34.80 -36.62
C PRO A 250 50.66 -36.12 -35.85
N LEU A 251 49.60 -36.29 -35.04
CA LEU A 251 49.34 -37.57 -34.38
C LEU A 251 49.05 -38.70 -35.38
N THR A 252 48.31 -38.41 -36.44
CA THR A 252 48.00 -39.40 -37.48
C THR A 252 49.27 -39.78 -38.26
N LEU A 253 50.14 -38.81 -38.53
CA LEU A 253 51.44 -39.06 -39.18
C LEU A 253 52.38 -39.89 -38.30
N LEU A 254 52.49 -39.54 -37.00
CA LEU A 254 53.27 -40.32 -36.04
C LEU A 254 52.75 -41.75 -35.90
N GLN A 255 51.43 -41.92 -35.83
CA GLN A 255 50.80 -43.23 -35.75
C GLN A 255 51.08 -44.05 -37.03
N GLY A 256 50.90 -43.46 -38.22
CA GLY A 256 51.18 -44.15 -39.48
C GLY A 256 52.65 -44.56 -39.60
N GLY A 257 53.58 -43.71 -39.17
CA GLY A 257 55.01 -44.04 -39.14
C GLY A 257 55.33 -45.19 -38.17
N CYS A 258 54.67 -45.26 -37.01
CA CYS A 258 54.77 -46.41 -36.10
C CYS A 258 54.22 -47.69 -36.74
N GLU A 259 53.04 -47.62 -37.36
CA GLU A 259 52.37 -48.75 -38.00
C GLU A 259 53.20 -49.32 -39.15
N GLU A 260 53.80 -48.48 -40.01
CA GLU A 260 54.69 -48.90 -41.09
C GLU A 260 55.90 -49.72 -40.59
N ILE A 261 56.45 -49.35 -39.43
CA ILE A 261 57.57 -50.05 -38.80
C ILE A 261 57.09 -51.39 -38.20
N ILE A 262 55.95 -51.38 -37.52
CA ILE A 262 55.36 -52.56 -36.87
C ILE A 262 54.97 -53.63 -37.92
N ASP A 263 54.38 -53.20 -39.04
CA ASP A 263 53.94 -54.08 -40.12
C ASP A 263 55.10 -54.58 -40.99
N GLY A 264 56.33 -54.14 -40.72
CA GLY A 264 57.54 -54.53 -41.47
C GLY A 264 57.59 -53.95 -42.89
N ILE A 265 56.75 -52.96 -43.19
CA ILE A 265 56.73 -52.26 -44.48
C ILE A 265 57.97 -51.38 -44.62
N THR A 266 58.41 -50.77 -43.51
CA THR A 266 59.60 -49.91 -43.44
C THR A 266 60.56 -50.40 -42.35
N GLU A 267 61.86 -50.41 -42.64
CA GLU A 267 62.89 -50.82 -41.69
C GLU A 267 63.13 -49.72 -40.61
N PRO A 268 63.28 -50.08 -39.32
CA PRO A 268 63.48 -49.11 -38.23
C PRO A 268 64.90 -48.52 -38.27
N THR A 269 65.16 -47.63 -39.23
CA THR A 269 66.43 -46.91 -39.33
C THR A 269 66.52 -45.81 -38.29
N MET A 270 67.75 -45.49 -37.88
CA MET A 270 68.00 -44.40 -36.92
C MET A 270 67.42 -43.06 -37.42
N GLU A 271 67.46 -42.83 -38.74
CA GLU A 271 66.94 -41.63 -39.39
C GLU A 271 65.42 -41.49 -39.20
N ARG A 272 64.66 -42.59 -39.31
CA ARG A 272 63.20 -42.62 -39.09
C ARG A 272 62.84 -42.36 -37.63
N VAL A 273 63.59 -42.95 -36.71
CA VAL A 273 63.39 -42.76 -35.25
C VAL A 273 63.68 -41.31 -34.85
N VAL A 274 64.73 -40.68 -35.39
CA VAL A 274 65.01 -39.25 -35.17
C VAL A 274 63.86 -38.38 -35.69
N GLN A 275 63.33 -38.67 -36.89
CA GLN A 275 62.24 -37.89 -37.46
C GLN A 275 60.95 -37.98 -36.62
N MET A 276 60.59 -39.17 -36.14
CA MET A 276 59.44 -39.34 -35.23
C MET A 276 59.69 -38.66 -33.88
N HIS A 277 60.93 -38.67 -33.38
CA HIS A 277 61.28 -37.94 -32.18
C HIS A 277 61.11 -36.42 -32.35
N ASP A 278 61.53 -35.87 -33.49
CA ASP A 278 61.37 -34.46 -33.82
C ASP A 278 59.88 -34.05 -33.92
N ASP A 279 59.03 -34.91 -34.48
CA ASP A 279 57.58 -34.70 -34.53
C ASP A 279 56.95 -34.67 -33.12
N VAL A 280 57.39 -35.56 -32.21
CA VAL A 280 56.98 -35.53 -30.80
C VAL A 280 57.44 -34.24 -30.11
N LEU A 281 58.68 -33.79 -30.35
CA LEU A 281 59.18 -32.52 -29.81
C LEU A 281 58.42 -31.31 -30.34
N ARG A 282 57.91 -31.38 -31.58
CA ARG A 282 57.08 -30.33 -32.17
C ARG A 282 55.68 -30.30 -31.55
N LEU A 283 55.06 -31.47 -31.37
CA LEU A 283 53.78 -31.61 -30.66
C LEU A 283 53.87 -31.09 -29.22
N ARG A 284 54.95 -31.44 -28.51
CA ARG A 284 55.20 -30.95 -27.15
C ARG A 284 55.23 -29.43 -27.07
N ARG A 285 55.96 -28.77 -27.98
CA ARG A 285 56.03 -27.29 -28.04
C ARG A 285 54.64 -26.67 -28.26
N LEU A 286 53.83 -27.23 -29.17
CA LEU A 286 52.46 -26.78 -29.40
C LEU A 286 51.57 -26.90 -28.15
N VAL A 287 51.69 -28.00 -27.40
CA VAL A 287 50.95 -28.19 -26.15
C VAL A 287 51.42 -27.22 -25.07
N ASP A 288 52.73 -26.99 -24.96
CA ASP A 288 53.30 -26.03 -24.02
C ASP A 288 52.81 -24.59 -24.33
N ASP A 289 52.79 -24.20 -25.61
CA ASP A 289 52.28 -22.90 -26.07
C ASP A 289 50.78 -22.71 -25.76
N LEU A 290 49.98 -23.75 -25.95
CA LEU A 290 48.55 -23.77 -25.60
C LEU A 290 48.33 -23.65 -24.08
N GLY A 291 49.16 -24.30 -23.28
CA GLY A 291 49.15 -24.20 -21.83
C GLY A 291 49.41 -22.75 -21.37
N ALA A 292 50.45 -22.12 -21.92
CA ALA A 292 50.77 -20.73 -21.62
C ALA A 292 49.62 -19.76 -21.99
N LEU A 293 48.95 -20.00 -23.12
CA LEU A 293 47.78 -19.21 -23.52
C LEU A 293 46.60 -19.40 -22.56
N ALA A 294 46.31 -20.64 -22.15
CA ALA A 294 45.23 -20.93 -21.21
C ALA A 294 45.46 -20.30 -19.82
N GLU A 295 46.71 -20.27 -19.34
CA GLU A 295 47.08 -19.60 -18.09
C GLU A 295 46.87 -18.08 -18.17
N ALA A 296 47.23 -17.46 -19.30
CA ALA A 296 47.02 -16.04 -19.53
C ALA A 296 45.51 -15.69 -19.56
N ASP A 297 44.70 -16.50 -20.23
CA ASP A 297 43.24 -16.32 -20.27
C ASP A 297 42.60 -16.49 -18.88
N ALA A 298 43.07 -17.45 -18.08
CA ALA A 298 42.60 -17.65 -16.71
C ALA A 298 42.93 -16.45 -15.81
N ALA A 299 44.10 -15.85 -15.98
CA ALA A 299 44.49 -14.64 -15.24
C ALA A 299 43.64 -13.41 -15.59
N LEU A 300 43.16 -13.32 -16.84
CA LEU A 300 42.30 -12.23 -17.31
C LEU A 300 40.83 -12.37 -16.88
N ALA A 301 40.36 -13.60 -16.61
CA ALA A 301 38.95 -13.87 -16.31
C ALA A 301 38.48 -13.38 -14.93
N GLY A 302 39.39 -13.00 -14.02
CA GLY A 302 39.05 -12.48 -12.69
C GLY A 302 38.42 -13.52 -11.74
N PRO A 303 38.38 -13.27 -10.41
CA PRO A 303 37.87 -14.23 -9.45
C PRO A 303 36.39 -14.57 -9.71
N SER A 304 36.11 -15.87 -9.85
CA SER A 304 34.77 -16.43 -9.98
C SER A 304 33.86 -15.86 -8.88
N ILE A 305 32.81 -15.14 -9.28
CA ILE A 305 31.74 -14.75 -8.36
C ILE A 305 30.97 -16.04 -8.05
N ALA A 306 31.40 -16.73 -7.00
CA ALA A 306 30.63 -17.80 -6.39
C ALA A 306 29.34 -17.18 -5.87
N VAL A 307 28.25 -17.37 -6.62
CA VAL A 307 26.90 -17.07 -6.14
C VAL A 307 26.59 -18.13 -5.09
N GLU A 308 26.98 -17.84 -3.86
CA GLU A 308 26.60 -18.62 -2.68
C GLU A 308 25.07 -18.63 -2.61
N ARG A 309 24.47 -19.81 -2.80
CA ARG A 309 23.03 -20.01 -2.58
C ARG A 309 22.78 -19.77 -1.09
N CYS A 310 22.17 -18.63 -0.76
CA CYS A 310 21.43 -18.53 0.49
C CYS A 310 20.17 -19.38 0.34
N ASP A 311 20.18 -20.56 0.99
CA ASP A 311 18.99 -21.32 1.32
C ASP A 311 18.12 -20.59 2.37
#